data_AF-A0A8E4F0R1-F1
#
_entry.id   AF-A0A8E4F0R1-F1
#
_cell.length_a   1.000
_cell.length_b   1.000
_cell.length_c   1.000
_cell.angle_alpha   90.00
_cell.angle_beta   90.00
_cell.angle_gamma   90.00
#
_symmetry.space_group_name_H-M   'P 1'
#
loop_
_entity.id
_entity.type
_entity.pdbx_description
1 polymer ?
#
loop_
_entity_poly.entity_id
_entity_poly.type
_entity_poly.pdbx_seq_one_letter_code
_entity_poly.pdbx_strand_id
1 'polypeptide(L)'
;MMKNILFIAFAALFLTGCQVFKKQDSTAILKSKLSTQNKMPVTSLTTPSKQLQLNTPPTSDKIQSFQWKDCLAPLIHKILCLPEITRGDVLLVDNIQNQTNGNLQVYAATAELQKALKQSNTFNLVPITKITLAKQYLGLSAEDILGSRRKAIDLGHILNAQYVLYSTAAGEVHSPHIIMQLMLVKTGEIIWHGEGTVSH
;
A
#
# COMPACT_ATOMS: atom_id res chain seq x y z
N MET A 1 0.48 -3.71 58.71
CA MET A 1 0.64 -2.31 59.16
C MET A 1 0.21 -1.39 58.03
N MET A 2 -0.97 -0.79 58.16
CA MET A 2 -1.53 0.24 57.28
C MET A 2 -1.45 1.60 57.99
N LYS A 3 -1.12 2.67 57.27
CA LYS A 3 -1.46 4.07 57.61
C LYS A 3 -1.22 4.93 56.35
N ASN A 4 -2.24 5.28 55.57
CA ASN A 4 -3.30 6.30 55.76
C ASN A 4 -2.87 7.70 55.30
N ILE A 5 -3.78 8.36 54.54
CA ILE A 5 -4.26 9.76 54.65
C ILE A 5 -4.21 10.62 53.35
N LEU A 6 -5.45 10.98 52.96
CA LEU A 6 -6.02 12.23 52.38
C LEU A 6 -5.45 12.84 51.09
N PHE A 7 -6.27 12.92 50.03
CA PHE A 7 -7.22 14.01 49.65
C PHE A 7 -6.52 15.24 49.07
N ILE A 8 -6.95 15.67 47.88
CA ILE A 8 -7.39 17.05 47.59
C ILE A 8 -8.04 17.08 46.19
N ALA A 9 -9.17 17.75 46.13
CA ALA A 9 -10.07 17.92 45.00
C ALA A 9 -9.69 19.12 44.10
N PHE A 10 -10.55 19.35 43.09
CA PHE A 10 -10.70 20.53 42.21
C PHE A 10 -9.85 20.62 40.94
N ALA A 11 -10.51 20.50 39.78
CA ALA A 11 -10.94 21.67 39.01
C ALA A 11 -11.68 21.22 37.73
N ALA A 12 -12.99 21.42 37.69
CA ALA A 12 -13.75 21.49 36.45
C ALA A 12 -13.61 22.91 35.89
N LEU A 13 -13.02 23.08 34.70
CA LEU A 13 -13.16 24.33 33.94
C LEU A 13 -12.99 24.09 32.42
N PHE A 14 -14.11 24.27 31.73
CA PHE A 14 -14.31 24.85 30.40
C PHE A 14 -13.43 24.39 29.22
N LEU A 15 -14.06 23.68 28.29
CA LEU A 15 -13.76 23.79 26.86
C LEU A 15 -15.03 24.25 26.12
N THR A 16 -15.13 25.56 25.95
CA THR A 16 -15.99 26.23 24.97
C THR A 16 -15.34 26.16 23.58
N GLY A 17 -16.14 25.84 22.56
CA GLY A 17 -15.81 26.02 21.13
C GLY A 17 -16.15 24.77 20.31
N CYS A 18 -16.76 24.80 19.12
CA CYS A 18 -17.07 25.89 18.21
C CYS A 18 -18.16 25.42 17.20
N GLN A 19 -19.11 26.32 16.90
CA GLN A 19 -19.71 26.58 15.58
C GLN A 19 -20.40 25.41 14.84
N VAL A 20 -21.74 25.35 14.98
CA VAL A 20 -22.64 24.74 13.99
C VAL A 20 -22.53 25.51 12.68
N PHE A 21 -21.91 24.91 11.67
CA PHE A 21 -22.03 25.39 10.29
C PHE A 21 -23.38 24.94 9.72
N LYS A 22 -24.35 25.86 9.70
CA LYS A 22 -25.46 25.81 8.75
C LYS A 22 -24.90 26.21 7.39
N LYS A 23 -24.87 25.29 6.42
CA LYS A 23 -24.73 25.65 5.02
C LYS A 23 -26.13 25.84 4.43
N GLN A 24 -26.45 27.11 4.21
CA GLN A 24 -27.59 27.56 3.46
C GLN A 24 -27.16 27.86 2.02
N ASP A 25 -28.05 27.45 1.12
CA ASP A 25 -28.33 27.95 -0.22
C ASP A 25 -27.51 27.52 -1.45
N SER A 26 -28.33 26.97 -2.37
CA SER A 26 -28.47 27.31 -3.79
C SER A 26 -27.35 26.93 -4.76
N THR A 27 -27.67 25.92 -5.57
CA THR A 27 -27.40 26.03 -7.02
C THR A 27 -28.72 25.87 -7.77
N ALA A 28 -29.11 27.00 -8.37
CA ALA A 28 -30.21 27.13 -9.30
C ALA A 28 -30.05 26.18 -10.49
N ILE A 29 -31.17 25.58 -10.89
CA ILE A 29 -31.34 24.89 -12.16
C ILE A 29 -31.30 25.94 -13.27
N LEU A 30 -30.29 25.89 -14.13
CA LEU A 30 -30.38 26.46 -15.48
C LEU A 30 -30.67 25.33 -16.47
N LYS A 31 -31.95 25.22 -16.83
CA LYS A 31 -32.41 24.64 -18.10
C LYS A 31 -32.09 25.62 -19.22
N SER A 32 -31.42 25.17 -20.28
CA SER A 32 -31.47 25.76 -21.63
C SER A 32 -30.65 24.85 -22.55
N LYS A 33 -30.98 24.46 -23.78
CA LYS A 33 -32.21 24.43 -24.59
C LYS A 33 -31.81 23.55 -25.80
N LEU A 34 -32.71 22.68 -26.24
CA LEU A 34 -32.65 21.94 -27.50
C LEU A 34 -32.63 22.91 -28.70
N SER A 35 -31.85 22.65 -29.78
CA SER A 35 -32.36 22.47 -31.15
C SER A 35 -31.32 22.66 -32.28
N THR A 36 -31.33 21.67 -33.19
CA THR A 36 -31.23 21.69 -34.68
C THR A 36 -29.97 22.13 -35.45
N GLN A 37 -29.41 21.13 -36.14
CA GLN A 37 -29.40 20.96 -37.60
C GLN A 37 -28.77 22.07 -38.46
N ASN A 38 -27.68 21.71 -39.15
CA ASN A 38 -27.59 21.99 -40.58
C ASN A 38 -26.88 20.85 -41.32
N LYS A 39 -27.42 20.55 -42.50
CA LYS A 39 -27.20 19.39 -43.35
C LYS A 39 -26.45 19.82 -44.62
N MET A 40 -25.71 18.86 -45.20
CA MET A 40 -25.19 18.73 -46.58
C MET A 40 -23.83 19.38 -46.90
N PRO A 41 -23.05 18.87 -47.88
CA PRO A 41 -23.33 17.76 -48.83
C PRO A 41 -22.26 16.64 -48.90
N VAL A 42 -22.70 15.50 -49.43
CA VAL A 42 -21.85 14.40 -49.93
C VAL A 42 -21.19 14.85 -51.23
N THR A 43 -19.87 14.68 -51.36
CA THR A 43 -19.19 14.61 -52.66
C THR A 43 -18.14 13.51 -52.60
N SER A 44 -18.42 12.48 -53.38
CA SER A 44 -17.62 11.30 -53.69
C SER A 44 -16.38 11.65 -54.51
N LEU A 45 -15.17 11.29 -54.06
CA LEU A 45 -14.02 11.02 -54.92
C LEU A 45 -13.08 9.97 -54.28
N THR A 46 -13.13 8.77 -54.86
CA THR A 46 -12.02 7.86 -55.21
C THR A 46 -10.93 7.54 -54.18
N THR A 47 -10.98 6.30 -53.71
CA THR A 47 -9.91 5.51 -53.06
C THR A 47 -8.66 5.41 -53.95
N PRO A 48 -7.45 5.48 -53.36
CA PRO A 48 -6.44 4.48 -53.67
C PRO A 48 -6.08 3.71 -52.40
N SER A 49 -6.21 2.40 -52.51
CA SER A 49 -5.85 1.38 -51.52
C SER A 49 -4.45 1.63 -50.94
N LYS A 50 -4.36 2.00 -49.66
CA LYS A 50 -3.10 1.83 -48.89
C LYS A 50 -3.23 0.51 -48.15
N GLN A 51 -2.55 -0.48 -48.72
CA GLN A 51 -2.44 -1.86 -48.27
C GLN A 51 -2.24 -1.95 -46.75
N LEU A 52 -2.92 -2.92 -46.15
CA LEU A 52 -2.71 -3.39 -44.79
C LEU A 52 -1.21 -3.58 -44.51
N GLN A 53 -0.63 -2.74 -43.66
CA GLN A 53 0.57 -3.12 -42.92
C GLN A 53 0.13 -3.89 -41.68
N LEU A 54 0.00 -5.20 -41.85
CA LEU A 54 0.01 -6.17 -40.76
C LEU A 54 1.47 -6.42 -40.38
N ASN A 55 2.07 -5.60 -39.53
CA ASN A 55 3.40 -5.79 -38.92
C ASN A 55 3.37 -4.95 -37.64
N THR A 56 3.54 -5.40 -36.41
CA THR A 56 4.05 -6.61 -35.73
C THR A 56 3.50 -6.47 -34.29
N PRO A 57 3.31 -7.54 -33.50
CA PRO A 57 2.98 -7.38 -32.08
C PRO A 57 4.02 -6.47 -31.41
N PRO A 58 3.63 -5.56 -30.50
CA PRO A 58 4.57 -4.72 -29.78
C PRO A 58 5.61 -5.63 -29.13
N THR A 59 6.87 -5.40 -29.45
CA THR A 59 8.02 -6.11 -28.87
C THR A 59 7.84 -6.12 -27.36
N SER A 60 7.64 -7.32 -26.79
CA SER A 60 7.53 -7.49 -25.34
C SER A 60 8.76 -6.85 -24.72
N ASP A 61 8.55 -5.77 -23.95
CA ASP A 61 9.60 -5.10 -23.21
C ASP A 61 10.42 -6.16 -22.46
N LYS A 62 11.74 -6.11 -22.64
CA LYS A 62 12.68 -7.01 -21.96
C LYS A 62 12.52 -6.78 -20.46
N ILE A 63 11.71 -7.62 -19.80
CA ILE A 63 11.52 -7.57 -18.35
C ILE A 63 12.89 -7.77 -17.72
N GLN A 64 13.42 -6.72 -17.09
CA GLN A 64 14.66 -6.79 -16.34
C GLN A 64 14.49 -7.83 -15.23
N SER A 65 15.34 -8.84 -15.21
CA SER A 65 15.35 -9.85 -14.15
C SER A 65 16.14 -9.31 -12.96
N PHE A 66 15.56 -9.39 -11.77
CA PHE A 66 16.19 -8.95 -10.53
C PHE A 66 16.29 -10.15 -9.59
N GLN A 67 17.43 -10.31 -8.92
CA GLN A 67 17.65 -11.35 -7.91
C GLN A 67 17.03 -10.95 -6.56
N TRP A 68 15.70 -10.82 -6.53
CA TRP A 68 14.96 -10.41 -5.32
C TRP A 68 15.28 -11.26 -4.10
N LYS A 69 15.42 -12.57 -4.31
CA LYS A 69 15.73 -13.54 -3.26
C LYS A 69 17.03 -13.19 -2.53
N ASP A 70 18.09 -12.88 -3.27
CA ASP A 70 19.42 -12.65 -2.69
C ASP A 70 19.48 -11.34 -1.91
N CYS A 71 18.74 -10.32 -2.36
CA CYS A 71 18.57 -9.08 -1.61
C CYS A 71 17.72 -9.25 -0.34
N LEU A 72 16.63 -10.02 -0.42
CA LEU A 72 15.67 -10.15 0.68
C LEU A 72 16.12 -11.10 1.79
N ALA A 73 16.83 -12.18 1.43
CA ALA A 73 17.30 -13.19 2.38
C ALA A 73 18.06 -12.62 3.60
N PRO A 74 19.10 -11.77 3.45
CA PRO A 74 19.82 -11.23 4.59
C PRO A 74 18.96 -10.31 5.45
N LEU A 75 18.00 -9.60 4.85
CA LEU A 75 17.10 -8.70 5.59
C LEU A 75 16.08 -9.48 6.42
N ILE A 76 15.49 -10.52 5.83
CA ILE A 76 14.58 -11.42 6.55
C ILE A 76 15.32 -12.10 7.69
N HIS A 77 16.54 -12.59 7.46
CA HIS A 77 17.34 -13.19 8.54
C HIS A 77 17.53 -12.25 9.73
N LYS A 78 17.82 -10.96 9.48
CA LYS A 78 17.93 -9.95 10.55
C LYS A 78 16.63 -9.79 11.34
N ILE A 79 15.47 -9.78 10.67
CA ILE A 79 14.16 -9.76 11.33
C ILE A 79 13.97 -11.00 12.22
N LEU A 80 14.30 -12.19 11.70
CA LEU A 80 14.14 -13.45 12.43
C LEU A 80 15.05 -13.57 13.66
N CYS A 81 16.14 -12.82 13.71
CA CYS A 81 17.06 -12.79 14.86
C CYS A 81 16.69 -11.76 15.93
N LEU A 82 15.64 -10.96 15.72
CA LEU A 82 15.22 -9.97 16.70
C LEU A 82 14.71 -10.65 17.98
N PRO A 83 15.12 -10.18 19.17
CA PRO A 83 14.72 -10.80 20.44
C PRO A 83 13.22 -10.63 20.74
N GLU A 84 12.58 -9.63 20.12
CA GLU A 84 11.16 -9.34 20.29
C GLU A 84 10.24 -10.29 19.51
N ILE A 85 10.79 -11.04 18.55
CA ILE A 85 10.00 -11.90 17.65
C ILE A 85 9.76 -13.26 18.28
N THR A 86 8.49 -13.63 18.42
CA THR A 86 8.09 -14.93 18.93
C THR A 86 7.59 -15.81 17.78
N ARG A 87 7.95 -17.10 17.81
CA ARG A 87 7.42 -18.07 16.84
C ARG A 87 5.90 -18.16 16.97
N GLY A 88 5.21 -18.08 15.84
CA GLY A 88 3.75 -18.15 15.76
C GLY A 88 3.08 -16.78 15.75
N ASP A 89 3.84 -15.69 15.93
CA ASP A 89 3.30 -14.34 15.77
C ASP A 89 2.76 -14.13 14.36
N VAL A 90 1.63 -13.46 14.28
CA VAL A 90 0.92 -13.14 13.06
C VAL A 90 1.56 -11.92 12.42
N LEU A 91 2.00 -12.09 11.17
CA LEU A 91 2.65 -11.04 10.39
C LEU A 91 1.75 -10.62 9.22
N LEU A 92 1.43 -9.32 9.18
CA LEU A 92 0.85 -8.67 8.01
C LEU A 92 2.00 -8.19 7.11
N VAL A 93 2.03 -8.66 5.86
CA VAL A 93 3.01 -8.22 4.86
C VAL A 93 2.32 -7.30 3.87
N ASP A 94 2.75 -6.04 3.78
CA ASP A 94 2.27 -5.13 2.75
C ASP A 94 2.94 -5.43 1.40
N ASN A 95 2.36 -4.93 0.31
CA ASN A 95 2.99 -5.03 -1.00
C ASN A 95 4.25 -4.15 -1.06
N ILE A 96 5.27 -4.62 -1.78
CA ILE A 96 6.44 -3.80 -2.03
C ILE A 96 6.03 -2.59 -2.86
N GLN A 97 6.37 -1.39 -2.40
CA GLN A 97 6.07 -0.15 -3.10
C GLN A 97 7.19 0.17 -4.11
N ASN A 98 6.83 0.66 -5.29
CA ASN A 98 7.80 1.23 -6.22
C ASN A 98 7.94 2.73 -5.97
N GLN A 99 9.08 3.13 -5.41
CA GLN A 99 9.52 4.52 -5.26
C GLN A 99 10.83 4.77 -6.03
N THR A 100 11.07 3.98 -7.09
CA THR A 100 12.18 4.26 -8.02
C THR A 100 11.82 5.40 -8.97
N ASN A 101 12.79 5.90 -9.72
CA ASN A 101 12.58 6.89 -10.78
C ASN A 101 11.94 6.33 -12.07
N GLY A 102 11.49 5.07 -12.07
CA GLY A 102 10.89 4.41 -13.23
C GLY A 102 9.79 3.43 -12.86
N ASN A 103 9.27 2.71 -13.86
CA ASN A 103 8.26 1.67 -13.64
C ASN A 103 8.93 0.32 -13.33
N LEU A 104 8.80 -0.12 -12.09
CA LEU A 104 9.33 -1.38 -11.60
C LEU A 104 8.17 -2.33 -11.25
N GLN A 105 8.18 -3.53 -11.83
CA GLN A 105 7.21 -4.57 -11.54
C GLN A 105 7.53 -5.26 -10.20
N VAL A 106 6.99 -4.72 -9.11
CA VAL A 106 7.25 -5.14 -7.72
C VAL A 106 6.41 -6.34 -7.25
N TYR A 107 5.51 -6.86 -8.09
CA TYR A 107 4.69 -8.04 -7.74
C TYR A 107 5.55 -9.30 -7.53
N ALA A 108 6.52 -9.54 -8.43
CA ALA A 108 7.45 -10.66 -8.30
C ALA A 108 8.30 -10.56 -7.02
N ALA A 109 8.74 -9.35 -6.70
CA ALA A 109 9.47 -9.06 -5.46
C ALA A 109 8.62 -9.35 -4.22
N THR A 110 7.34 -8.92 -4.23
CA THR A 110 6.38 -9.17 -3.15
C THR A 110 6.12 -10.66 -2.97
N ALA A 111 5.96 -11.41 -4.07
CA ALA A 111 5.76 -12.85 -4.03
C ALA A 111 6.98 -13.59 -3.44
N GLU A 112 8.20 -13.22 -3.83
CA GLU A 112 9.42 -13.79 -3.26
C GLU A 112 9.59 -13.42 -1.77
N LEU A 113 9.25 -12.19 -1.36
CA LEU A 113 9.23 -11.80 0.05
C LEU A 113 8.28 -12.68 0.88
N GLN A 114 7.03 -12.81 0.44
CA GLN A 114 6.03 -13.63 1.13
C GLN A 114 6.45 -15.11 1.18
N LYS A 115 7.04 -15.62 0.08
CA LYS A 115 7.55 -16.99 0.01
C LYS A 115 8.70 -17.23 0.99
N ALA A 116 9.69 -16.35 1.03
CA ALA A 116 10.82 -16.46 1.95
C ALA A 116 10.37 -16.39 3.43
N LEU A 117 9.43 -15.50 3.75
CA LEU A 117 8.83 -15.41 5.08
C LEU A 117 8.04 -16.67 5.45
N LYS A 118 7.25 -17.24 4.54
CA LYS A 118 6.55 -18.52 4.76
C LYS A 118 7.52 -19.66 5.01
N GLN A 119 8.61 -19.74 4.25
CA GLN A 119 9.62 -20.79 4.39
C GLN A 119 10.37 -20.75 5.72
N SER A 120 10.44 -19.59 6.38
CA SER A 120 11.09 -19.45 7.69
C SER A 120 10.36 -20.19 8.82
N ASN A 121 9.04 -20.44 8.68
CA ASN A 121 8.17 -21.02 9.71
C ASN A 121 8.20 -20.28 11.07
N THR A 122 8.65 -19.01 11.10
CA THR A 122 8.64 -18.19 12.32
C THR A 122 7.32 -17.44 12.48
N PHE A 123 6.79 -16.89 11.39
CA PHE A 123 5.55 -16.10 11.40
C PHE A 123 4.36 -16.87 10.83
N ASN A 124 3.18 -16.58 11.37
CA ASN A 124 1.90 -16.92 10.76
C ASN A 124 1.49 -15.79 9.81
N LEU A 125 1.80 -15.94 8.52
CA LEU A 125 1.46 -14.90 7.54
C LEU A 125 -0.05 -14.80 7.34
N VAL A 126 -0.58 -13.57 7.34
CA VAL A 126 -1.97 -13.35 6.99
C VAL A 126 -2.21 -13.68 5.51
N PRO A 127 -3.17 -14.55 5.16
CA PRO A 127 -3.52 -14.83 3.78
C PRO A 127 -4.04 -13.58 3.05
N ILE A 128 -3.68 -13.43 1.78
CA ILE A 128 -4.09 -12.27 0.97
C ILE A 128 -5.61 -12.08 0.93
N THR A 129 -6.39 -13.17 0.92
CA THR A 129 -7.85 -13.14 0.94
C THR A 129 -8.41 -12.48 2.21
N LYS A 130 -7.80 -12.73 3.37
CA LYS A 130 -8.17 -12.06 4.63
C LYS A 130 -7.80 -10.59 4.60
N ILE A 131 -6.63 -10.24 4.03
CA ILE A 131 -6.20 -8.86 3.87
C ILE A 131 -7.20 -8.09 3.00
N THR A 132 -7.58 -8.63 1.84
CA THR A 132 -8.55 -8.01 0.93
C THR A 132 -9.90 -7.78 1.59
N LEU A 133 -10.43 -8.77 2.30
CA LEU A 133 -11.70 -8.64 3.02
C LEU A 133 -11.63 -7.56 4.12
N ALA A 134 -10.53 -7.53 4.87
CA ALA A 134 -10.34 -6.53 5.92
C ALA A 134 -10.15 -5.12 5.35
N LYS A 135 -9.46 -4.97 4.21
CA LYS A 135 -9.38 -3.71 3.46
C LYS A 135 -10.77 -3.25 3.01
N GLN A 136 -11.58 -4.14 2.45
CA GLN A 136 -12.95 -3.83 2.04
C GLN A 136 -13.81 -3.37 3.23
N TYR A 137 -13.68 -4.00 4.39
CA TYR A 137 -14.36 -3.58 5.61
C TYR A 137 -13.99 -2.17 6.06
N LEU A 138 -12.73 -1.77 5.82
CA LEU A 138 -12.23 -0.41 6.07
C LEU A 138 -12.55 0.59 4.94
N GLY A 139 -13.26 0.18 3.89
CA GLY A 139 -13.52 1.02 2.71
C GLY A 139 -12.27 1.29 1.86
N LEU A 140 -11.23 0.48 1.99
CA LEU A 140 -9.99 0.57 1.22
C LEU A 140 -10.08 -0.32 -0.04
N SER A 141 -9.42 0.10 -1.13
CA SER A 141 -9.23 -0.75 -2.30
C SER A 141 -8.29 -1.92 -1.97
N ALA A 142 -8.43 -3.05 -2.65
CA ALA A 142 -7.57 -4.22 -2.46
C ALA A 142 -6.09 -3.89 -2.74
N GLU A 143 -5.86 -3.01 -3.70
CA GLU A 143 -4.58 -2.50 -4.17
C GLU A 143 -4.09 -1.28 -3.37
N ASP A 144 -4.92 -0.74 -2.45
CA ASP A 144 -4.51 0.38 -1.61
C ASP A 144 -3.27 0.00 -0.79
N ILE A 145 -2.34 0.93 -0.73
CA ILE A 145 -1.07 0.77 -0.04
C ILE A 145 -1.29 1.17 1.42
N LEU A 146 -0.64 0.49 2.37
CA LEU A 146 -0.68 0.89 3.78
C LEU A 146 0.23 2.10 4.06
N GLY A 147 0.14 3.13 3.20
CA GLY A 147 1.01 4.31 3.21
C GLY A 147 0.88 5.19 4.45
N SER A 148 -0.11 4.94 5.32
CA SER A 148 -0.18 5.56 6.64
C SER A 148 -0.08 4.52 7.75
N ARG A 149 0.69 4.86 8.79
CA ARG A 149 0.84 4.05 10.00
C ARG A 149 -0.50 3.70 10.64
N ARG A 150 -1.44 4.67 10.67
CA ARG A 150 -2.78 4.47 11.24
C ARG A 150 -3.57 3.39 10.49
N LYS A 151 -3.62 3.44 9.15
CA LYS A 151 -4.32 2.42 8.35
C LYS A 151 -3.78 1.01 8.63
N ALA A 152 -2.46 0.89 8.73
CA ALA A 152 -1.83 -0.40 8.99
C ALA A 152 -2.10 -0.92 10.41
N ILE A 153 -2.14 -0.04 11.41
CA ILE A 153 -2.53 -0.40 12.78
C ILE A 153 -3.98 -0.89 12.80
N ASP A 154 -4.90 -0.15 12.18
CA ASP A 154 -6.33 -0.51 12.12
C ASP A 154 -6.52 -1.88 11.43
N LEU A 155 -5.84 -2.08 10.30
CA LEU A 155 -5.88 -3.34 9.56
C LEU A 155 -5.23 -4.49 10.37
N GLY A 156 -4.11 -4.22 11.03
CA GLY A 156 -3.43 -5.16 11.91
C GLY A 156 -4.30 -5.63 13.06
N HIS A 157 -5.06 -4.72 13.69
CA HIS A 157 -6.02 -5.06 14.73
C HIS A 157 -7.14 -5.96 14.22
N ILE A 158 -7.74 -5.66 13.06
CA ILE A 158 -8.80 -6.50 12.46
C ILE A 158 -8.28 -7.92 12.16
N LEU A 159 -7.04 -8.02 11.70
CA LEU A 159 -6.41 -9.28 11.32
C LEU A 159 -5.73 -10.01 12.48
N ASN A 160 -5.77 -9.44 13.69
CA ASN A 160 -5.01 -9.91 14.86
C ASN A 160 -3.52 -10.10 14.56
N ALA A 161 -2.94 -9.22 13.74
CA ALA A 161 -1.51 -9.20 13.46
C ALA A 161 -0.74 -8.57 14.63
N GLN A 162 0.40 -9.15 14.97
CA GLN A 162 1.33 -8.58 15.96
C GLN A 162 2.23 -7.55 15.29
N TYR A 163 2.60 -7.82 14.03
CA TYR A 163 3.52 -6.98 13.27
C TYR A 163 2.99 -6.66 11.87
N VAL A 164 3.44 -5.52 11.34
CA VAL A 164 3.30 -5.16 9.93
C VAL A 164 4.70 -4.98 9.33
N LEU A 165 4.96 -5.65 8.21
CA LEU A 165 6.19 -5.44 7.43
C LEU A 165 5.88 -4.55 6.23
N TYR A 166 6.54 -3.40 6.19
CA TYR A 166 6.57 -2.50 5.04
C TYR A 166 7.81 -2.76 4.22
N SER A 167 7.69 -2.56 2.91
CA SER A 167 8.79 -2.73 1.99
C SER A 167 8.66 -1.78 0.80
N THR A 168 9.77 -1.18 0.41
CA THR A 168 9.83 -0.19 -0.66
C THR A 168 11.07 -0.43 -1.51
N ALA A 169 10.92 -0.49 -2.82
CA ALA A 169 12.02 -0.40 -3.77
C ALA A 169 12.23 1.07 -4.15
N ALA A 170 13.41 1.62 -3.88
CA ALA A 170 13.72 3.03 -4.07
C ALA A 170 14.99 3.23 -4.92
N GLY A 171 15.21 4.47 -5.37
CA GLY A 171 16.38 4.87 -6.16
C GLY A 171 16.18 4.72 -7.67
N GLU A 172 17.23 4.26 -8.36
CA GLU A 172 17.22 4.08 -9.81
C GLU A 172 16.50 2.78 -10.21
N VAL A 173 15.61 2.82 -11.19
CA VAL A 173 14.83 1.64 -11.64
C VAL A 173 15.73 0.50 -12.11
N HIS A 174 16.92 0.82 -12.63
CA HIS A 174 17.92 -0.15 -13.08
C HIS A 174 18.93 -0.54 -12.01
N SER A 175 18.85 -0.02 -10.79
CA SER A 175 19.67 -0.44 -9.67
C SER A 175 18.96 -0.09 -8.35
N PRO A 176 17.79 -0.69 -8.10
CA PRO A 176 17.00 -0.33 -6.93
C PRO A 176 17.66 -0.85 -5.66
N HIS A 177 17.34 -0.21 -4.55
CA HIS A 177 17.57 -0.75 -3.21
C HIS A 177 16.22 -0.98 -2.52
N ILE A 178 16.13 -2.04 -1.73
CA ILE A 178 14.97 -2.36 -0.91
C ILE A 178 15.17 -1.78 0.47
N ILE A 179 14.20 -1.01 0.92
CA ILE A 179 14.05 -0.57 2.30
C ILE A 179 12.93 -1.39 2.93
N MET A 180 13.16 -1.93 4.13
CA MET A 180 12.15 -2.62 4.91
C MET A 180 12.03 -2.05 6.32
N GLN A 181 10.81 -2.09 6.85
CA GLN A 181 10.50 -1.62 8.20
C GLN A 181 9.50 -2.58 8.85
N LEU A 182 9.82 -3.06 10.04
CA LEU A 182 8.94 -3.87 10.84
C LEU A 182 8.31 -3.02 11.94
N MET A 183 6.98 -2.98 11.96
CA MET A 183 6.21 -2.22 12.92
C MET A 183 5.49 -3.14 13.90
N LEU A 184 5.57 -2.83 15.19
CA LEU A 184 4.73 -3.45 16.22
C LEU A 184 3.33 -2.82 16.17
N VAL A 185 2.30 -3.61 15.88
CA VAL A 185 0.91 -3.11 15.71
C VAL A 185 0.40 -2.45 16.98
N LYS A 186 0.71 -3.01 18.14
CA LYS A 186 0.23 -2.55 19.45
C LYS A 186 0.56 -1.08 19.74
N THR A 187 1.75 -0.64 19.33
CA THR A 187 2.26 0.72 19.64
C THR A 187 2.40 1.59 18.40
N GLY A 188 2.46 0.99 17.21
CA GLY A 188 2.83 1.68 15.97
C GLY A 188 4.32 1.98 15.86
N GLU A 189 5.15 1.41 16.74
CA GLU A 189 6.59 1.64 16.75
C GLU A 189 7.28 0.82 15.66
N ILE A 190 8.29 1.41 15.00
CA ILE A 190 9.17 0.68 14.10
C ILE A 190 10.28 0.05 14.95
N ILE A 191 10.19 -1.26 15.16
CA ILE A 191 11.12 -2.02 16.00
C ILE A 191 12.34 -2.52 15.22
N TRP A 192 12.27 -2.48 13.89
CA TRP A 192 13.38 -2.79 13.02
C TRP A 192 13.28 -2.09 11.68
N HIS A 193 14.44 -1.73 11.14
CA HIS A 193 14.62 -1.14 9.83
C HIS A 193 15.87 -1.74 9.18
N GLY A 194 15.83 -1.95 7.87
CA GLY A 194 16.97 -2.41 7.11
C GLY A 194 16.89 -2.08 5.63
N GLU A 195 18.05 -2.07 5.00
CA GLU A 195 18.22 -1.76 3.58
C GLU A 195 19.09 -2.82 2.90
N GLY A 196 18.78 -3.16 1.65
CA GLY A 196 19.57 -4.06 0.82
C GLY A 196 19.56 -3.66 -0.65
N THR A 197 20.68 -3.82 -1.33
CA THR A 197 20.80 -3.52 -2.76
C THR A 197 20.31 -4.68 -3.61
N VAL A 198 19.60 -4.39 -4.70
CA VAL A 198 19.09 -5.40 -5.62
C VAL A 198 20.09 -5.61 -6.76
N SER A 199 20.53 -6.85 -6.95
CA SER A 199 21.38 -7.25 -8.07
C SER A 199 20.56 -7.80 -9.24
N HIS A 200 21.16 -7.81 -10.43
CA HIS A 200 20.60 -8.36 -11.68
C HIS A 200 21.07 -9.79 -11.91
#